data_AF-J3GNS2-F1
#
_entry.id   AF-J3GNS2-F1
#
_cell.length_a   1.000
_cell.length_b   1.000
_cell.length_c   1.000
_cell.angle_alpha   90.00
_cell.angle_beta   90.00
_cell.angle_gamma   90.00
#
_symmetry.space_group_name_H-M   'P 1'
#
loop_
_entity.id
_entity.type
_entity.pdbx_description
1 polymer ?
#
loop_
_entity_poly.entity_id
_entity_poly.type
_entity_poly.pdbx_seq_one_letter_code
_entity_poly.pdbx_strand_id
1 'polypeptide(L)'
;MKFAPKFLAAALCLGLAGQVLATDLKHWPVDQAKALDAMIAANANKGNYAVFDMDNTSYRYDLEESLLPFMENKGLITRDKLDPSLKLMPFKDTADHKESLFSYYYRLCEVDDMVCYPWVAQVFSGFTLKELKGYVDEMMASGKPVPATYYEGDVVKKLDVNPPKIFTGQQELYNKLMENGIEVYVMTAASEELVRMVAADPKYGYNVKPQNVIGVSLLLKDPKTGELTTARKQVTAGKYDEKANLGLELTPYLWTPATWMAGKHAAILTYIDEWKKPVLVGGDTPSSDGYMLFHSVDVAKGGIHLWVNRKDKYMTQINGMMAKNAAAQAKEGLTVTADKNWVIVKPEEIQ
;
A
#
# COMPACT_ATOMS: atom_id res chain seq x y z
N MET A 1 20.33 33.08 -65.31
CA MET A 1 18.95 33.51 -65.02
C MET A 1 18.07 32.25 -65.01
N LYS A 2 17.22 32.10 -63.99
CA LYS A 2 16.18 31.07 -63.77
C LYS A 2 16.51 29.89 -62.82
N PHE A 3 16.06 30.13 -61.57
CA PHE A 3 15.31 29.27 -60.64
C PHE A 3 15.89 27.94 -60.13
N ALA A 4 16.19 27.93 -58.83
CA ALA A 4 16.14 26.75 -57.97
C ALA A 4 14.68 26.36 -57.66
N PRO A 5 14.46 25.13 -57.13
CA PRO A 5 14.13 25.08 -55.71
C PRO A 5 14.81 23.93 -54.93
N LYS A 6 15.10 24.22 -53.66
CA LYS A 6 15.41 23.29 -52.58
C LYS A 6 14.15 22.46 -52.25
N PHE A 7 14.32 21.21 -51.78
CA PHE A 7 13.97 20.77 -50.42
C PHE A 7 13.89 19.23 -50.24
N LEU A 8 14.23 18.82 -49.01
CA LEU A 8 13.70 17.67 -48.24
C LEU A 8 14.13 16.24 -48.60
N ALA A 9 15.06 15.70 -47.80
CA ALA A 9 15.03 14.30 -47.38
C ALA A 9 15.22 14.25 -45.85
N ALA A 10 14.11 14.15 -45.13
CA ALA A 10 14.05 13.93 -43.70
C ALA A 10 13.66 12.46 -43.43
N ALA A 11 14.45 11.83 -42.57
CA ALA A 11 14.16 10.74 -41.65
C ALA A 11 13.00 9.78 -41.95
N LEU A 12 13.35 8.50 -42.14
CA LEU A 12 12.45 7.37 -41.87
C LEU A 12 13.14 6.38 -40.92
N CYS A 13 13.15 6.71 -39.63
CA CYS A 13 13.38 5.74 -38.56
C CYS A 13 12.09 5.67 -37.73
N LEU A 14 11.08 4.98 -38.27
CA LEU A 14 9.83 4.71 -37.57
C LEU A 14 9.95 3.37 -36.83
N GLY A 15 10.10 3.50 -35.51
CA GLY A 15 9.50 2.69 -34.46
C GLY A 15 9.16 1.23 -34.76
N LEU A 16 10.05 0.34 -34.34
CA LEU A 16 9.65 -0.96 -33.78
C LEU A 16 9.52 -0.80 -32.27
N ALA A 17 8.50 -0.07 -31.82
CA ALA A 17 8.02 -0.20 -30.46
C ALA A 17 7.10 -1.42 -30.45
N GLY A 18 7.47 -2.44 -29.68
CA GLY A 18 6.66 -3.65 -29.53
C GLY A 18 5.24 -3.27 -29.13
N GLN A 19 4.25 -3.84 -29.83
CA GLN A 19 2.88 -3.80 -29.38
C GLN A 19 2.83 -4.55 -28.04
N VAL A 20 2.89 -3.80 -26.94
CA VAL A 20 2.49 -4.33 -25.64
C VAL A 20 1.03 -4.71 -25.80
N LEU A 21 0.73 -6.00 -25.73
CA LEU A 21 -0.65 -6.49 -25.73
C LEU A 21 -1.36 -5.82 -24.54
N ALA A 22 -2.54 -5.25 -24.79
CA ALA A 22 -3.34 -4.64 -23.72
C ALA A 22 -3.64 -5.68 -22.63
N THR A 23 -3.52 -5.28 -21.38
CA THR A 23 -3.78 -6.16 -20.23
C THR A 23 -5.28 -6.45 -20.10
N ASP A 24 -5.63 -7.73 -19.98
CA ASP A 24 -6.98 -8.20 -19.69
C ASP A 24 -7.15 -8.51 -18.20
N LEU A 25 -8.37 -8.35 -17.68
CA LEU A 25 -8.73 -8.70 -16.30
C LEU A 25 -9.15 -10.18 -16.22
N LYS A 26 -8.20 -11.11 -16.38
CA LYS A 26 -8.48 -12.56 -16.47
C LYS A 26 -8.71 -13.20 -15.12
N HIS A 27 -8.08 -12.68 -14.08
CA HIS A 27 -8.20 -13.16 -12.71
C HIS A 27 -9.20 -12.30 -11.94
N TRP A 28 -10.37 -12.09 -12.54
CA TRP A 28 -11.48 -11.38 -11.95
C TRP A 28 -12.78 -12.11 -12.29
N PRO A 29 -13.75 -12.20 -11.36
CA PRO A 29 -15.08 -12.67 -11.71
C PRO A 29 -15.70 -11.77 -12.80
N VAL A 30 -16.48 -12.39 -13.69
CA VAL A 30 -16.93 -11.76 -14.96
C VAL A 30 -17.64 -10.42 -14.75
N ASP A 31 -18.54 -10.33 -13.77
CA ASP A 31 -19.32 -9.11 -13.53
C ASP A 31 -18.45 -7.99 -12.96
N GLN A 32 -17.50 -8.33 -12.09
CA GLN A 32 -16.52 -7.42 -11.49
C GLN A 32 -15.55 -6.90 -12.55
N ALA A 33 -15.01 -7.78 -13.41
CA ALA A 33 -14.17 -7.39 -14.54
C ALA A 33 -14.91 -6.42 -15.47
N LYS A 34 -16.19 -6.70 -15.79
CA LYS A 34 -17.03 -5.83 -16.62
C LYS A 34 -17.27 -4.46 -16.00
N ALA A 35 -17.50 -4.40 -14.68
CA ALA A 35 -17.65 -3.12 -13.98
C ALA A 35 -16.37 -2.30 -14.00
N LEU A 36 -15.22 -2.94 -13.73
CA LEU A 36 -13.90 -2.31 -13.80
C LEU A 36 -13.59 -1.81 -15.21
N ASP A 37 -13.81 -2.63 -16.24
CA ASP A 37 -13.59 -2.25 -17.64
C ASP A 37 -14.46 -1.06 -18.07
N ALA A 38 -15.73 -1.03 -17.64
CA ALA A 38 -16.61 0.10 -17.92
C ALA A 38 -16.11 1.40 -17.27
N MET A 39 -15.67 1.34 -16.02
CA MET A 39 -15.09 2.50 -15.32
C MET A 39 -13.79 2.96 -16.00
N ILE A 40 -12.90 2.04 -16.36
CA ILE A 40 -11.64 2.33 -17.05
C ILE A 40 -11.93 3.00 -18.39
N ALA A 41 -12.80 2.43 -19.22
CA ALA A 41 -13.16 3.00 -20.53
C ALA A 41 -13.76 4.41 -20.41
N ALA A 42 -14.60 4.64 -19.39
CA ALA A 42 -15.19 5.96 -19.14
C ALA A 42 -14.16 7.01 -18.69
N ASN A 43 -13.05 6.59 -18.08
CA ASN A 43 -12.07 7.47 -17.42
C ASN A 43 -10.68 7.51 -18.07
N ALA A 44 -10.44 6.71 -19.10
CA ALA A 44 -9.15 6.58 -19.78
C ALA A 44 -8.63 7.91 -20.34
N ASN A 45 -7.33 8.17 -20.13
CA ASN A 45 -6.57 9.31 -20.67
C ASN A 45 -7.15 10.69 -20.35
N LYS A 46 -7.87 10.81 -19.23
CA LYS A 46 -8.47 12.08 -18.75
C LYS A 46 -7.73 12.69 -17.56
N GLY A 47 -6.53 12.19 -17.24
CA GLY A 47 -5.75 12.62 -16.07
C GLY A 47 -6.44 12.27 -14.75
N ASN A 48 -7.20 11.18 -14.73
CA ASN A 48 -7.80 10.60 -13.53
C ASN A 48 -6.79 9.67 -12.84
N TYR A 49 -7.09 9.28 -11.60
CA TYR A 49 -6.22 8.40 -10.82
C TYR A 49 -7.02 7.39 -9.99
N ALA A 50 -6.35 6.32 -9.58
CA ALA A 50 -6.85 5.28 -8.70
C ALA A 50 -5.94 5.16 -7.47
N VAL A 51 -6.52 4.77 -6.32
CA VAL A 51 -5.80 4.60 -5.05
C VAL A 51 -6.07 3.20 -4.52
N PHE A 52 -5.04 2.52 -4.06
CA PHE A 52 -5.16 1.18 -3.49
C PHE A 52 -4.46 1.10 -2.15
N ASP A 53 -5.08 0.44 -1.17
CA ASP A 53 -4.30 -0.13 -0.08
C ASP A 53 -3.37 -1.24 -0.60
N MET A 54 -2.33 -1.58 0.17
CA MET A 54 -1.37 -2.61 -0.24
C MET A 54 -1.65 -3.96 0.41
N ASP A 55 -1.46 -4.07 1.71
CA ASP A 55 -1.56 -5.32 2.46
C ASP A 55 -2.98 -5.86 2.42
N ASN A 56 -3.16 -7.15 2.09
CA ASN A 56 -4.46 -7.81 1.87
C ASN A 56 -5.41 -7.23 0.79
N THR A 57 -5.09 -6.08 0.22
CA THR A 57 -5.82 -5.48 -0.90
C THR A 57 -5.13 -5.75 -2.23
N SER A 58 -3.85 -5.41 -2.35
CA SER A 58 -3.08 -5.52 -3.59
C SER A 58 -2.31 -6.84 -3.70
N TYR A 59 -1.87 -7.40 -2.57
CA TYR A 59 -1.45 -8.79 -2.43
C TYR A 59 -2.18 -9.43 -1.25
N ARG A 60 -2.20 -10.76 -1.21
CA ARG A 60 -2.69 -11.51 -0.05
C ARG A 60 -1.69 -11.44 1.09
N TYR A 61 -2.20 -11.42 2.32
CA TYR A 61 -1.42 -11.32 3.56
C TYR A 61 -0.73 -9.96 3.71
N ASP A 62 0.18 -9.86 4.67
CA ASP A 62 0.70 -8.60 5.20
C ASP A 62 2.22 -8.61 5.22
N LEU A 63 2.83 -7.53 4.72
CA LEU A 63 4.27 -7.39 4.56
C LEU A 63 4.97 -7.24 5.91
N GLU A 64 4.49 -6.37 6.79
CA GLU A 64 5.19 -6.06 8.04
C GLU A 64 4.94 -7.14 9.09
N GLU A 65 3.72 -7.67 9.17
CA GLU A 65 3.39 -8.77 10.10
C GLU A 65 4.16 -10.05 9.76
N SER A 66 4.56 -10.26 8.51
CA SER A 66 5.41 -11.39 8.12
C SER A 66 6.91 -11.07 8.19
N LEU A 67 7.31 -9.84 7.85
CA LEU A 67 8.72 -9.43 7.85
C LEU A 67 9.30 -9.35 9.27
N LEU A 68 8.51 -8.87 10.23
CA LEU A 68 8.93 -8.78 11.63
C LEU A 68 9.36 -10.15 12.20
N PRO A 69 8.51 -11.20 12.22
CA PRO A 69 8.92 -12.50 12.72
C PRO A 69 9.96 -13.17 11.81
N PHE A 70 10.00 -12.84 10.51
CA PHE A 70 11.01 -13.37 9.60
C PHE A 70 12.41 -12.90 9.98
N MET A 71 12.56 -11.60 10.22
CA MET A 71 13.82 -11.00 10.67
C MET A 71 14.16 -11.40 12.11
N GLU A 72 13.15 -11.54 12.98
CA GLU A 72 13.34 -11.97 14.37
C GLU A 72 13.88 -13.40 14.44
N ASN A 73 13.30 -14.33 13.68
CA ASN A 73 13.75 -15.72 13.60
C ASN A 73 15.19 -15.86 13.08
N LYS A 74 15.68 -14.87 12.32
CA LYS A 74 17.06 -14.78 11.83
C LYS A 74 18.01 -14.07 12.81
N GLY A 75 17.52 -13.58 13.95
CA GLY A 75 18.30 -12.80 14.92
C GLY A 75 18.74 -11.43 14.40
N LEU A 76 18.13 -10.95 13.30
CA LEU A 76 18.47 -9.66 12.69
C LEU A 76 17.92 -8.53 13.54
N ILE A 77 16.65 -8.64 13.91
CA ILE A 77 15.97 -7.75 14.85
C ILE A 77 15.79 -8.47 16.19
N THR A 78 16.14 -7.79 17.27
CA THR A 78 16.04 -8.31 18.65
C THR A 78 15.64 -7.17 19.58
N ARG A 79 15.18 -7.48 20.80
CA ARG A 79 14.83 -6.45 21.80
C ARG A 79 16.00 -5.55 22.19
N ASP A 80 17.23 -6.05 22.08
CA ASP A 80 18.44 -5.29 22.38
C ASP A 80 18.72 -4.26 21.29
N LYS A 81 18.39 -4.59 20.04
CA LYS A 81 18.51 -3.70 18.88
C LYS A 81 17.28 -2.81 18.66
N LEU A 82 16.14 -3.13 19.27
CA LEU A 82 14.92 -2.33 19.19
C LEU A 82 15.21 -0.91 19.70
N ASP A 83 14.86 0.09 18.90
CA ASP A 83 15.00 1.50 19.28
C ASP A 83 14.37 1.75 20.67
N PRO A 84 15.07 2.38 21.62
CA PRO A 84 14.55 2.62 22.95
C PRO A 84 13.19 3.33 22.99
N SER A 85 12.89 4.20 22.01
CA SER A 85 11.60 4.91 21.94
C SER A 85 10.42 3.98 21.68
N LEU A 86 10.67 2.74 21.21
CA LEU A 86 9.66 1.75 20.87
C LEU A 86 9.38 0.77 22.04
N LYS A 87 10.07 0.91 23.17
CA LYS A 87 9.83 0.11 24.39
C LYS A 87 8.72 0.76 25.24
N LEU A 88 7.52 0.86 24.67
CA LEU A 88 6.37 1.60 25.20
C LEU A 88 5.78 1.04 26.50
N MET A 89 5.89 -0.28 26.68
CA MET A 89 5.45 -1.03 27.85
C MET A 89 6.44 -2.16 28.19
N PRO A 90 6.42 -2.73 29.40
CA PRO A 90 7.27 -3.87 29.75
C PRO A 90 7.02 -5.09 28.83
N PHE A 91 8.07 -5.84 28.54
CA PHE A 91 7.94 -7.17 27.95
C PHE A 91 7.35 -8.14 28.98
N LYS A 92 6.43 -9.00 28.54
CA LYS A 92 5.76 -10.00 29.37
C LYS A 92 6.59 -11.29 29.39
N ASP A 93 7.75 -11.23 30.02
CA ASP A 93 8.63 -12.40 30.18
C ASP A 93 8.14 -13.34 31.30
N THR A 94 8.36 -14.64 31.13
CA THR A 94 8.27 -15.65 32.20
C THR A 94 9.62 -16.34 32.39
N ALA A 95 9.71 -17.25 33.36
CA ALA A 95 10.91 -18.07 33.55
C ALA A 95 11.25 -18.92 32.31
N ASP A 96 10.23 -19.38 31.60
CA ASP A 96 10.35 -20.33 30.48
C ASP A 96 10.15 -19.68 29.10
N HIS A 97 9.74 -18.42 29.03
CA HIS A 97 9.46 -17.74 27.78
C HIS A 97 9.92 -16.27 27.78
N LYS A 98 10.61 -15.92 26.70
CA LYS A 98 10.90 -14.54 26.32
C LYS A 98 9.95 -14.14 25.21
N GLU A 99 9.03 -13.24 25.51
CA GLU A 99 8.14 -12.57 24.54
C GLU A 99 8.82 -12.10 23.24
N SER A 100 8.30 -12.51 22.09
CA SER A 100 8.74 -11.99 20.78
C SER A 100 8.34 -10.52 20.56
N LEU A 101 9.05 -9.80 19.70
CA LEU A 101 8.63 -8.50 19.19
C LEU A 101 7.28 -8.60 18.46
N PHE A 102 7.00 -9.73 17.80
CA PHE A 102 5.69 -9.99 17.21
C PHE A 102 4.57 -10.07 18.27
N SER A 103 4.80 -10.77 19.39
CA SER A 103 3.86 -10.82 20.51
C SER A 103 3.67 -9.43 21.12
N TYR A 104 4.76 -8.69 21.27
CA TYR A 104 4.74 -7.33 21.79
C TYR A 104 3.87 -6.42 20.92
N TYR A 105 4.01 -6.48 19.59
CA TYR A 105 3.15 -5.80 18.62
C TYR A 105 1.66 -6.13 18.84
N TYR A 106 1.31 -7.42 18.96
CA TYR A 106 -0.09 -7.82 19.21
C TYR A 106 -0.64 -7.21 20.51
N ARG A 107 0.14 -7.21 21.60
CA ARG A 107 -0.29 -6.57 22.85
C ARG A 107 -0.39 -5.05 22.74
N LEU A 108 0.41 -4.41 21.89
CA LEU A 108 0.22 -2.99 21.60
C LEU A 108 -1.09 -2.74 20.86
N CYS A 109 -1.52 -3.63 19.97
CA CYS A 109 -2.83 -3.51 19.31
C CYS A 109 -4.00 -3.72 20.28
N GLU A 110 -3.81 -4.48 21.36
CA GLU A 110 -4.80 -4.58 22.44
C GLU A 110 -4.96 -3.25 23.21
N VAL A 111 -3.93 -2.39 23.21
CA VAL A 111 -4.03 -1.03 23.77
C VAL A 111 -4.85 -0.16 22.84
N ASP A 112 -4.40 0.00 21.59
CA ASP A 112 -5.15 0.68 20.51
C ASP A 112 -4.43 0.45 19.17
N ASP A 113 -5.19 0.41 18.06
CA ASP A 113 -4.63 0.42 16.70
C ASP A 113 -3.70 1.63 16.49
N MET A 114 -4.03 2.79 17.07
CA MET A 114 -3.22 4.02 17.01
C MET A 114 -1.86 3.89 17.71
N VAL A 115 -1.67 2.86 18.54
CA VAL A 115 -0.38 2.54 19.16
C VAL A 115 0.40 1.57 18.28
N CYS A 116 -0.24 0.50 17.81
CA CYS A 116 0.50 -0.57 17.12
C CYS A 116 0.77 -0.31 15.63
N TYR A 117 -0.08 0.47 14.93
CA TYR A 117 0.11 0.82 13.53
C TYR A 117 1.42 1.60 13.29
N PRO A 118 1.73 2.70 14.01
CA PRO A 118 3.04 3.33 13.88
C PRO A 118 4.16 2.38 14.31
N TRP A 119 3.94 1.62 15.39
CA TRP A 119 4.98 0.78 15.98
C TRP A 119 5.50 -0.28 15.02
N VAL A 120 4.60 -0.97 14.30
CA VAL A 120 4.99 -2.06 13.40
C VAL A 120 5.76 -1.56 12.17
N ALA A 121 5.51 -0.34 11.71
CA ALA A 121 6.34 0.32 10.70
C ALA A 121 7.68 0.81 11.27
N GLN A 122 7.68 1.31 12.51
CA GLN A 122 8.88 1.84 13.18
C GLN A 122 9.84 0.74 13.65
N VAL A 123 9.35 -0.49 13.86
CA VAL A 123 10.15 -1.59 14.44
C VAL A 123 11.42 -1.88 13.63
N PHE A 124 11.40 -1.60 12.33
CA PHE A 124 12.52 -1.78 11.40
C PHE A 124 13.57 -0.65 11.44
N SER A 125 13.48 0.27 12.41
CA SER A 125 14.45 1.36 12.59
C SER A 125 15.85 0.82 12.91
N GLY A 126 16.88 1.55 12.46
CA GLY A 126 18.28 1.17 12.59
C GLY A 126 18.81 0.31 11.43
N PHE A 127 17.96 -0.06 10.47
CA PHE A 127 18.37 -0.71 9.23
C PHE A 127 18.40 0.30 8.08
N THR A 128 19.34 0.11 7.16
CA THR A 128 19.33 0.84 5.89
C THR A 128 18.26 0.30 4.95
N LEU A 129 17.75 1.14 4.04
CA LEU A 129 16.76 0.70 3.04
C LEU A 129 17.30 -0.41 2.14
N LYS A 130 18.61 -0.43 1.86
CA LYS A 130 19.26 -1.51 1.10
C LYS A 130 19.19 -2.86 1.83
N GLU A 131 19.41 -2.88 3.14
CA GLU A 131 19.30 -4.10 3.94
C GLU A 131 17.86 -4.60 3.99
N LEU A 132 16.92 -3.69 4.27
CA LEU A 132 15.49 -4.00 4.30
C LEU A 132 15.00 -4.55 2.95
N LYS A 133 15.44 -3.97 1.82
CA LYS A 133 15.14 -4.51 0.48
C LYS A 133 15.61 -5.95 0.31
N GLY A 134 16.81 -6.27 0.79
CA GLY A 134 17.32 -7.64 0.77
C GLY A 134 16.43 -8.61 1.55
N TYR A 135 16.00 -8.22 2.76
CA TYR A 135 15.15 -9.07 3.60
C TYR A 135 13.72 -9.19 3.09
N VAL A 136 13.14 -8.12 2.54
CA VAL A 136 11.84 -8.16 1.84
C VAL A 136 11.92 -9.16 0.68
N ASP A 137 12.94 -9.06 -0.17
CA ASP A 137 13.08 -9.97 -1.31
C ASP A 137 13.30 -11.42 -0.91
N GLU A 138 14.07 -11.65 0.16
CA GLU A 138 14.30 -12.99 0.70
C GLU A 138 12.99 -13.59 1.25
N MET A 139 12.22 -12.81 2.01
CA MET A 139 10.95 -13.24 2.58
C MET A 139 9.92 -13.54 1.48
N MET A 140 9.78 -12.65 0.51
CA MET A 140 8.87 -12.80 -0.63
C MET A 140 9.20 -14.05 -1.47
N ALA A 141 10.48 -14.42 -1.56
CA ALA A 141 10.93 -15.61 -2.28
C ALA A 141 10.85 -16.91 -1.44
N SER A 142 10.62 -16.82 -0.13
CA SER A 142 10.73 -17.97 0.78
C SER A 142 9.66 -19.05 0.52
N GLY A 143 8.47 -18.65 0.09
CA GLY A 143 7.33 -19.53 -0.17
C GLY A 143 6.85 -20.34 1.05
N LYS A 144 7.27 -19.96 2.26
CA LYS A 144 7.01 -20.71 3.50
C LYS A 144 6.39 -19.80 4.54
N PRO A 145 5.41 -20.29 5.33
CA PRO A 145 4.95 -19.58 6.50
C PRO A 145 6.09 -19.34 7.50
N VAL A 146 6.01 -18.22 8.20
CA VAL A 146 6.99 -17.76 9.18
C VAL A 146 6.44 -18.03 10.59
N PRO A 147 7.10 -18.89 11.39
CA PRO A 147 6.62 -19.19 12.73
C PRO A 147 6.77 -17.96 13.63
N ALA A 148 5.75 -17.68 14.44
CA ALA A 148 5.75 -16.62 15.43
C ALA A 148 5.07 -17.08 16.72
N THR A 149 5.34 -16.37 17.81
CA THR A 149 4.66 -16.55 19.10
C THR A 149 3.89 -15.30 19.49
N TYR A 150 2.79 -15.46 20.21
CA TYR A 150 2.02 -14.37 20.80
C TYR A 150 1.32 -14.82 22.08
N TYR A 151 0.94 -13.86 22.92
CA TYR A 151 0.08 -14.12 24.06
C TYR A 151 -1.40 -14.08 23.67
N GLU A 152 -2.14 -15.12 24.04
CA GLU A 152 -3.60 -15.09 24.13
C GLU A 152 -3.97 -15.08 25.62
N GLY A 153 -4.25 -13.89 26.17
CA GLY A 153 -4.32 -13.69 27.61
C GLY A 153 -2.95 -13.97 28.27
N ASP A 154 -2.87 -15.01 29.09
CA ASP A 154 -1.63 -15.43 29.78
C ASP A 154 -0.94 -16.64 29.13
N VAL A 155 -1.51 -17.18 28.05
CA VAL A 155 -1.00 -18.38 27.38
C VAL A 155 -0.19 -18.01 26.14
N VAL A 156 1.04 -18.52 26.06
CA VAL A 156 1.86 -18.41 24.83
C VAL A 156 1.30 -19.34 23.77
N LYS A 157 0.94 -18.78 22.62
CA LYS A 157 0.45 -19.49 21.43
C LYS A 157 1.47 -19.37 20.31
N LYS A 158 1.43 -20.32 19.39
CA LYS A 158 2.19 -20.31 18.14
C LYS A 158 1.25 -20.03 16.98
N LEU A 159 1.72 -19.30 16.00
CA LEU A 159 1.06 -19.13 14.72
C LEU A 159 2.09 -19.17 13.58
N ASP A 160 1.59 -19.49 12.40
CA ASP A 160 2.35 -19.42 11.15
C ASP A 160 1.83 -18.23 10.33
N VAL A 161 2.69 -17.22 10.13
CA VAL A 161 2.37 -16.00 9.38
C VAL A 161 2.79 -16.20 7.93
N ASN A 162 1.86 -16.04 6.99
CA ASN A 162 2.18 -16.20 5.58
C ASN A 162 2.85 -14.93 5.02
N PRO A 163 3.98 -15.05 4.30
CA PRO A 163 4.51 -13.96 3.50
C PRO A 163 3.50 -13.47 2.45
N PRO A 164 3.64 -12.23 1.95
CA PRO A 164 2.75 -11.71 0.94
C PRO A 164 2.74 -12.57 -0.32
N LYS A 165 1.54 -12.77 -0.87
CA LYS A 165 1.35 -13.46 -2.14
C LYS A 165 0.62 -12.54 -3.10
N ILE A 166 1.33 -12.15 -4.16
CA ILE A 166 0.85 -11.24 -5.19
C ILE A 166 -0.51 -11.69 -5.74
N PHE A 167 -1.52 -10.80 -5.73
CA PHE A 167 -2.79 -11.07 -6.41
C PHE A 167 -2.61 -10.83 -7.90
N THR A 168 -2.73 -11.88 -8.70
CA THR A 168 -2.61 -11.79 -10.16
C THR A 168 -3.64 -10.82 -10.74
N GLY A 169 -4.87 -10.83 -10.22
CA GLY A 169 -5.92 -9.90 -10.64
C GLY A 169 -5.57 -8.44 -10.34
N GLN A 170 -4.89 -8.14 -9.24
CA GLN A 170 -4.47 -6.78 -8.94
C GLN A 170 -3.31 -6.33 -9.82
N GLN A 171 -2.35 -7.21 -10.12
CA GLN A 171 -1.33 -6.90 -11.13
C GLN A 171 -1.96 -6.53 -12.47
N GLU A 172 -2.96 -7.31 -12.92
CA GLU A 172 -3.69 -7.02 -14.16
C GLU A 172 -4.38 -5.64 -14.09
N LEU A 173 -5.10 -5.37 -13.00
CA LEU A 173 -5.82 -4.10 -12.83
C LEU A 173 -4.88 -2.90 -12.80
N TYR A 174 -3.76 -2.98 -12.06
CA TYR A 174 -2.75 -1.93 -11.99
C TYR A 174 -2.20 -1.58 -13.37
N ASN A 175 -1.75 -2.60 -14.11
CA ASN A 175 -1.19 -2.39 -15.45
C ASN A 175 -2.25 -1.87 -16.41
N LYS A 176 -3.47 -2.42 -16.40
CA LYS A 176 -4.57 -1.96 -17.25
C LYS A 176 -4.95 -0.50 -16.98
N LEU A 177 -4.99 -0.07 -15.72
CA LEU A 177 -5.22 1.34 -15.36
C LEU A 177 -4.15 2.24 -15.94
N MET A 178 -2.87 1.89 -15.74
CA MET A 178 -1.74 2.68 -16.22
C MET A 178 -1.65 2.72 -17.76
N GLU A 179 -1.91 1.59 -18.44
CA GLU A 179 -2.01 1.51 -19.91
C GLU A 179 -3.10 2.41 -20.47
N ASN A 180 -4.17 2.65 -19.70
CA ASN A 180 -5.28 3.53 -20.06
C ASN A 180 -5.12 4.96 -19.52
N GLY A 181 -3.91 5.36 -19.10
CA GLY A 181 -3.62 6.72 -18.66
C GLY A 181 -4.37 7.13 -17.39
N ILE A 182 -4.73 6.16 -16.54
CA ILE A 182 -5.22 6.39 -15.18
C ILE A 182 -4.04 6.17 -14.24
N GLU A 183 -3.64 7.23 -13.53
CA GLU A 183 -2.47 7.15 -12.65
C GLU A 183 -2.78 6.30 -11.41
N VAL A 184 -1.88 5.39 -11.05
CA VAL A 184 -2.06 4.48 -9.92
C VAL A 184 -1.21 4.95 -8.74
N TYR A 185 -1.84 5.04 -7.58
CA TYR A 185 -1.23 5.33 -6.29
C TYR A 185 -1.49 4.20 -5.30
N VAL A 186 -0.50 3.93 -4.46
CA VAL A 186 -0.65 3.08 -3.28
C VAL A 186 -0.76 3.98 -2.05
N MET A 187 -1.70 3.65 -1.16
CA MET A 187 -1.99 4.34 0.09
C MET A 187 -2.06 3.31 1.23
N THR A 188 -0.90 2.94 1.75
CA THR A 188 -0.73 1.85 2.72
C THR A 188 -0.65 2.34 4.17
N ALA A 189 -1.11 1.53 5.12
CA ALA A 189 -0.85 1.72 6.54
C ALA A 189 0.48 1.11 7.03
N ALA A 190 1.24 0.47 6.15
CA ALA A 190 2.59 -0.02 6.39
C ALA A 190 3.66 1.04 6.03
N SER A 191 4.92 0.79 6.37
CA SER A 191 6.08 1.61 6.00
C SER A 191 6.10 1.90 4.49
N GLU A 192 6.18 3.19 4.16
CA GLU A 192 6.20 3.66 2.77
C GLU A 192 7.36 3.03 1.98
N GLU A 193 8.53 2.93 2.60
CA GLU A 193 9.72 2.38 1.95
C GLU A 193 9.61 0.86 1.76
N LEU A 194 9.10 0.12 2.75
CA LEU A 194 8.93 -1.33 2.62
C LEU A 194 7.92 -1.69 1.54
N VAL A 195 6.79 -1.00 1.50
CA VAL A 195 5.79 -1.23 0.44
C VAL A 195 6.32 -0.81 -0.93
N ARG A 196 7.13 0.25 -1.02
CA ARG A 196 7.77 0.66 -2.27
C ARG A 196 8.68 -0.43 -2.82
N MET A 197 9.40 -1.16 -1.96
CA MET A 197 10.25 -2.29 -2.35
C MET A 197 9.49 -3.42 -3.04
N VAL A 198 8.16 -3.47 -2.91
CA VAL A 198 7.28 -4.42 -3.60
C VAL A 198 6.51 -3.75 -4.74
N ALA A 199 5.74 -2.70 -4.46
CA ALA A 199 4.83 -2.08 -5.42
C ALA A 199 5.54 -1.43 -6.62
N ALA A 200 6.74 -0.90 -6.41
CA ALA A 200 7.50 -0.19 -7.44
C ALA A 200 8.62 -1.03 -8.08
N ASP A 201 8.88 -2.23 -7.56
CA ASP A 201 9.85 -3.15 -8.16
C ASP A 201 9.18 -3.98 -9.28
N PRO A 202 9.66 -3.86 -10.53
CA PRO A 202 9.13 -4.63 -11.66
C PRO A 202 9.13 -6.15 -11.44
N LYS A 203 9.99 -6.66 -10.54
CA LYS A 203 10.00 -8.08 -10.12
C LYS A 203 8.63 -8.57 -9.67
N TYR A 204 7.83 -7.70 -9.03
CA TYR A 204 6.51 -8.04 -8.51
C TYR A 204 5.37 -7.58 -9.42
N GLY A 205 5.66 -7.04 -10.61
CA GLY A 205 4.69 -6.84 -11.69
C GLY A 205 3.61 -5.76 -11.49
N TYR A 206 3.59 -5.05 -10.36
CA TYR A 206 2.66 -3.92 -10.17
C TYR A 206 3.07 -2.67 -10.95
N ASN A 207 4.38 -2.47 -11.14
CA ASN A 207 4.96 -1.38 -11.95
C ASN A 207 4.53 0.03 -11.52
N VAL A 208 4.18 0.24 -10.25
CA VAL A 208 3.81 1.55 -9.72
C VAL A 208 5.02 2.46 -9.76
N LYS A 209 4.84 3.73 -10.12
CA LYS A 209 5.94 4.71 -10.00
C LYS A 209 6.36 4.82 -8.53
N PRO A 210 7.65 4.77 -8.17
CA PRO A 210 8.04 4.74 -6.76
C PRO A 210 7.55 5.97 -5.96
N GLN A 211 7.45 7.15 -6.59
CA GLN A 211 6.89 8.35 -5.96
C GLN A 211 5.37 8.28 -5.68
N ASN A 212 4.64 7.38 -6.34
CA ASN A 212 3.21 7.15 -6.16
C ASN A 212 2.91 6.12 -5.07
N VAL A 213 3.94 5.55 -4.44
CA VAL A 213 3.80 4.75 -3.23
C VAL A 213 3.83 5.68 -2.02
N ILE A 214 2.69 5.77 -1.33
CA ILE A 214 2.46 6.63 -0.17
C ILE A 214 2.12 5.73 1.01
N GLY A 215 2.86 5.87 2.10
CA GLY A 215 2.69 5.02 3.27
C GLY A 215 3.16 5.71 4.54
N VAL A 216 3.34 4.91 5.60
CA VAL A 216 3.87 5.39 6.87
C VAL A 216 5.29 5.85 6.64
N SER A 217 5.43 7.17 6.54
CA SER A 217 6.72 7.81 6.31
C SER A 217 7.43 7.98 7.64
N LEU A 218 8.69 7.58 7.67
CA LEU A 218 9.59 7.79 8.80
C LEU A 218 10.78 8.62 8.34
N LEU A 219 11.40 9.38 9.24
CA LEU A 219 12.64 10.07 8.89
C LEU A 219 13.70 9.05 8.49
N LEU A 220 14.30 9.29 7.33
CA LEU A 220 15.51 8.64 6.86
C LEU A 220 16.71 9.48 7.25
N LYS A 221 17.75 8.82 7.75
CA LYS A 221 18.99 9.47 8.20
C LYS A 221 20.17 8.99 7.37
N ASP A 222 20.98 9.92 6.89
CA ASP A 222 22.29 9.56 6.35
C ASP A 222 23.25 9.26 7.52
N PRO A 223 23.76 8.03 7.65
CA PRO A 223 24.65 7.67 8.75
C PRO A 223 26.00 8.39 8.70
N LYS A 224 26.41 8.93 7.54
CA LYS A 224 27.69 9.64 7.37
C LYS A 224 27.60 11.10 7.76
N THR A 225 26.49 11.76 7.41
CA THR A 225 26.34 13.21 7.57
C THR A 225 25.38 13.59 8.69
N GLY A 226 24.50 12.68 9.10
CA GLY A 226 23.41 12.93 10.02
C GLY A 226 22.22 13.70 9.41
N GLU A 227 22.25 13.98 8.09
CA GLU A 227 21.14 14.65 7.41
C GLU A 227 19.85 13.81 7.48
N LEU A 228 18.73 14.49 7.69
CA LEU A 228 17.40 13.89 7.79
C LEU A 228 16.55 14.25 6.57
N THR A 229 15.83 13.26 6.03
CA THR A 229 14.95 13.43 4.88
C THR A 229 13.81 12.41 4.90
N THR A 230 12.91 12.48 3.93
CA THR A 230 11.93 11.43 3.61
C THR A 230 11.75 11.38 2.10
N ALA A 231 11.26 10.27 1.55
CA ALA A 231 10.83 10.23 0.16
C ALA A 231 9.75 11.29 -0.11
N ARG A 232 8.75 11.45 0.76
CA ARG A 232 7.72 12.50 0.64
C ARG A 232 8.31 13.91 0.47
N LYS A 233 9.26 14.28 1.34
CA LYS A 233 9.95 15.59 1.25
C LYS A 233 10.68 15.76 -0.07
N GLN A 234 11.37 14.72 -0.55
CA GLN A 234 12.11 14.78 -1.81
C GLN A 234 11.18 14.82 -3.04
N VAL A 235 10.06 14.09 -3.00
CA VAL A 235 9.03 14.09 -4.06
C VAL A 235 8.40 15.46 -4.18
N THR A 236 7.96 16.07 -3.08
CA THR A 236 7.43 17.46 -3.08
C THR A 236 8.44 18.46 -3.62
N ALA A 237 9.74 18.25 -3.34
CA ALA A 237 10.81 19.12 -3.83
C ALA A 237 11.22 18.87 -5.30
N GLY A 238 10.66 17.86 -5.97
CA GLY A 238 11.04 17.47 -7.34
C GLY A 238 12.47 16.91 -7.45
N LYS A 239 13.01 16.36 -6.36
CA LYS A 239 14.39 15.87 -6.24
C LYS A 239 14.49 14.40 -5.81
N TYR A 240 13.39 13.66 -5.92
CA TYR A 240 13.35 12.28 -5.49
C TYR A 240 14.18 11.38 -6.40
N ASP A 241 15.13 10.67 -5.78
CA ASP A 241 15.90 9.59 -6.39
C ASP A 241 15.88 8.40 -5.42
N GLU A 242 15.12 7.36 -5.79
CA GLU A 242 14.98 6.13 -5.02
C GLU A 242 16.34 5.50 -4.69
N LYS A 243 17.28 5.50 -5.65
CA LYS A 243 18.59 4.85 -5.47
C LYS A 243 19.47 5.59 -4.47
N ALA A 244 19.34 6.92 -4.42
CA ALA A 244 20.07 7.74 -3.45
C ALA A 244 19.65 7.42 -2.01
N ASN A 245 18.41 6.98 -1.79
CA ASN A 245 17.91 6.65 -0.45
C ASN A 245 18.32 5.27 0.05
N LEU A 246 18.80 4.36 -0.82
CA LEU A 246 19.14 2.99 -0.42
C LEU A 246 20.16 2.91 0.72
N GLY A 247 21.08 3.88 0.80
CA GLY A 247 22.08 3.95 1.87
C GLY A 247 21.62 4.64 3.15
N LEU A 248 20.39 5.17 3.20
CA LEU A 248 19.86 5.86 4.37
C LEU A 248 19.27 4.87 5.37
N GLU A 249 19.43 5.19 6.64
CA GLU A 249 18.91 4.44 7.78
C GLU A 249 17.49 4.89 8.11
N LEU A 250 16.59 3.93 8.32
CA LEU A 250 15.24 4.19 8.81
C LEU A 250 15.30 4.53 10.30
N THR A 251 14.62 5.61 10.73
CA THR A 251 14.52 6.00 12.13
C THR A 251 13.08 5.85 12.64
N PRO A 252 12.80 5.86 13.95
CA PRO A 252 11.43 5.71 14.44
C PRO A 252 10.63 7.01 14.37
N TYR A 253 11.22 8.13 13.93
CA TYR A 253 10.51 9.42 13.96
C TYR A 253 9.44 9.47 12.86
N LEU A 254 8.18 9.56 13.28
CA LEU A 254 7.02 9.53 12.40
C LEU A 254 6.87 10.85 11.62
N TRP A 255 6.67 10.73 10.30
CA TRP A 255 6.26 11.82 9.42
C TRP A 255 4.74 11.76 9.19
N THR A 256 4.14 12.89 8.84
CA THR A 256 2.68 13.02 8.67
C THR A 256 2.29 13.57 7.28
N PRO A 257 1.07 13.27 6.78
CA PRO A 257 0.00 12.48 7.41
C PRO A 257 0.37 11.00 7.63
N ALA A 258 -0.08 10.42 8.75
CA ALA A 258 0.05 8.98 9.00
C ALA A 258 -1.04 8.24 8.22
N THR A 259 -0.68 7.35 7.32
CA THR A 259 -1.54 6.87 6.21
C THR A 259 -2.43 5.69 6.60
N TRP A 260 -3.18 5.85 7.70
CA TRP A 260 -4.21 4.92 8.14
C TRP A 260 -5.48 5.69 8.56
N MET A 261 -6.63 5.04 8.49
CA MET A 261 -7.94 5.63 8.82
C MET A 261 -8.10 6.99 8.09
N ALA A 262 -8.47 8.06 8.80
CA ALA A 262 -8.64 9.40 8.22
C ALA A 262 -7.37 9.95 7.57
N GLY A 263 -6.21 9.48 8.01
CA GLY A 263 -4.93 9.90 7.45
C GLY A 263 -4.70 9.40 6.02
N LYS A 264 -5.34 8.30 5.58
CA LYS A 264 -5.35 7.92 4.15
C LYS A 264 -6.04 8.99 3.31
N HIS A 265 -7.19 9.50 3.76
CA HIS A 265 -7.87 10.60 3.07
C HIS A 265 -7.05 11.90 3.13
N ALA A 266 -6.46 12.24 4.28
CA ALA A 266 -5.57 13.39 4.39
C ALA A 266 -4.37 13.30 3.45
N ALA A 267 -3.80 12.11 3.27
CA ALA A 267 -2.70 11.87 2.35
C ALA A 267 -3.11 11.99 0.88
N ILE A 268 -4.35 11.65 0.49
CA ILE A 268 -4.88 11.96 -0.85
C ILE A 268 -4.85 13.48 -1.07
N LEU A 269 -5.39 14.25 -0.12
CA LEU A 269 -5.41 15.71 -0.20
C LEU A 269 -4.01 16.32 -0.24
N THR A 270 -3.07 15.74 0.50
CA THR A 270 -1.71 16.28 0.67
C THR A 270 -0.79 15.93 -0.50
N TYR A 271 -0.88 14.70 -1.02
CA TYR A 271 0.13 14.14 -1.92
C TYR A 271 -0.38 13.84 -3.34
N ILE A 272 -1.69 13.87 -3.58
CA ILE A 272 -2.26 13.54 -4.88
C ILE A 272 -3.02 14.74 -5.46
N ASP A 273 -4.16 15.10 -4.87
CA ASP A 273 -5.00 16.20 -5.35
C ASP A 273 -5.98 16.63 -4.25
N GLU A 274 -6.16 17.94 -4.07
CA GLU A 274 -7.08 18.51 -3.07
C GLU A 274 -8.55 18.45 -3.51
N TRP A 275 -8.82 18.35 -4.81
CA TRP A 275 -10.15 18.59 -5.39
C TRP A 275 -10.60 17.46 -6.30
N LYS A 276 -9.70 16.99 -7.17
CA LYS A 276 -9.97 15.82 -7.99
C LYS A 276 -10.06 14.61 -7.07
N LYS A 277 -11.03 13.75 -7.35
CA LYS A 277 -11.30 12.54 -6.60
C LYS A 277 -10.84 11.30 -7.39
N PRO A 278 -10.34 10.24 -6.72
CA PRO A 278 -10.00 8.99 -7.40
C PRO A 278 -11.23 8.36 -8.06
N VAL A 279 -11.04 7.80 -9.24
CA VAL A 279 -12.08 7.02 -9.96
C VAL A 279 -12.13 5.56 -9.49
N LEU A 280 -11.19 5.14 -8.65
CA LEU A 280 -11.22 3.86 -7.96
C LEU A 280 -10.48 3.98 -6.63
N VAL A 281 -11.06 3.44 -5.56
CA VAL A 281 -10.37 3.22 -4.29
C VAL A 281 -10.51 1.75 -3.90
N GLY A 282 -9.39 1.08 -3.65
CA GLY A 282 -9.32 -0.31 -3.18
C GLY A 282 -8.91 -0.43 -1.71
N GLY A 283 -9.59 -1.28 -0.94
CA GLY A 283 -9.24 -1.59 0.46
C GLY A 283 -9.82 -2.93 0.95
N ASP A 284 -9.47 -3.33 2.17
CA ASP A 284 -9.91 -4.58 2.81
C ASP A 284 -10.15 -4.47 4.33
N THR A 285 -9.71 -3.37 4.95
CA THR A 285 -9.82 -3.13 6.40
C THR A 285 -10.80 -2.00 6.67
N PRO A 286 -11.99 -2.25 7.26
CA PRO A 286 -13.07 -1.27 7.25
C PRO A 286 -12.74 0.05 7.95
N SER A 287 -12.05 -0.02 9.09
CA SER A 287 -11.64 1.17 9.85
C SER A 287 -10.52 1.94 9.16
N SER A 288 -9.48 1.25 8.69
CA SER A 288 -8.30 1.88 8.09
C SER A 288 -8.57 2.46 6.69
N ASP A 289 -9.30 1.72 5.85
CA ASP A 289 -9.56 2.11 4.45
C ASP A 289 -10.85 2.92 4.29
N GLY A 290 -11.76 2.82 5.27
CA GLY A 290 -13.10 3.40 5.19
C GLY A 290 -13.10 4.89 4.85
N TYR A 291 -12.14 5.65 5.37
CA TYR A 291 -12.07 7.08 5.06
C TYR A 291 -11.75 7.35 3.59
N MET A 292 -10.76 6.67 3.01
CA MET A 292 -10.48 6.86 1.59
C MET A 292 -11.60 6.31 0.71
N LEU A 293 -12.21 5.17 1.09
CA LEU A 293 -13.34 4.57 0.38
C LEU A 293 -14.55 5.52 0.37
N PHE A 294 -15.08 5.91 1.53
CA PHE A 294 -16.35 6.63 1.62
C PHE A 294 -16.26 8.12 1.27
N HIS A 295 -15.10 8.75 1.45
CA HIS A 295 -14.96 10.20 1.30
C HIS A 295 -14.31 10.62 -0.03
N SER A 296 -13.62 9.70 -0.72
CA SER A 296 -12.77 10.07 -1.84
C SER A 296 -13.29 9.61 -3.20
N VAL A 297 -14.04 8.51 -3.34
CA VAL A 297 -14.42 8.00 -4.68
C VAL A 297 -15.29 8.98 -5.48
N ASP A 298 -14.91 9.22 -6.73
CA ASP A 298 -15.66 10.03 -7.71
C ASP A 298 -16.81 9.24 -8.34
N VAL A 299 -17.86 8.95 -7.57
CA VAL A 299 -19.03 8.19 -8.03
C VAL A 299 -19.73 8.86 -9.22
N ALA A 300 -19.67 10.20 -9.32
CA ALA A 300 -20.26 10.94 -10.43
C ALA A 300 -19.61 10.61 -11.79
N LYS A 301 -18.35 10.17 -11.81
CA LYS A 301 -17.65 9.64 -12.99
C LYS A 301 -17.75 8.13 -13.15
N GLY A 302 -18.67 7.48 -12.43
CA GLY A 302 -18.75 6.02 -12.36
C GLY A 302 -17.62 5.40 -11.54
N GLY A 303 -17.02 6.16 -10.62
CA GLY A 303 -15.92 5.68 -9.80
C GLY A 303 -16.34 4.51 -8.90
N ILE A 304 -15.37 3.63 -8.60
CA ILE A 304 -15.60 2.33 -7.95
C ILE A 304 -15.04 2.30 -6.52
N HIS A 305 -15.83 1.75 -5.61
CA HIS A 305 -15.36 1.24 -4.31
C HIS A 305 -14.97 -0.23 -4.50
N LEU A 306 -13.67 -0.52 -4.59
CA LEU A 306 -13.17 -1.89 -4.69
C LEU A 306 -12.92 -2.43 -3.27
N TRP A 307 -13.50 -3.59 -2.97
CA TRP A 307 -13.40 -4.23 -1.67
C TRP A 307 -12.90 -5.67 -1.79
N VAL A 308 -11.77 -5.95 -1.14
CA VAL A 308 -11.24 -7.32 -1.01
C VAL A 308 -11.75 -7.92 0.30
N ASN A 309 -12.80 -8.73 0.21
CA ASN A 309 -13.43 -9.36 1.36
C ASN A 309 -12.63 -10.56 1.88
N ARG A 310 -11.67 -10.29 2.78
CA ARG A 310 -10.87 -11.34 3.44
C ARG A 310 -11.52 -11.99 4.65
N LYS A 311 -12.56 -11.39 5.25
CA LYS A 311 -13.19 -11.86 6.50
C LYS A 311 -14.68 -11.47 6.58
N ASP A 312 -15.55 -12.41 6.94
CA ASP A 312 -17.00 -12.16 7.13
C ASP A 312 -17.30 -11.07 8.15
N LYS A 313 -16.50 -10.97 9.22
CA LYS A 313 -16.59 -9.90 10.23
C LYS A 313 -16.41 -8.53 9.57
N TYR A 314 -15.41 -8.38 8.69
CA TYR A 314 -15.15 -7.13 7.99
C TYR A 314 -16.20 -6.84 6.93
N MET A 315 -16.71 -7.86 6.25
CA MET A 315 -17.84 -7.71 5.33
C MET A 315 -19.09 -7.16 6.06
N THR A 316 -19.39 -7.71 7.23
CA THR A 316 -20.49 -7.22 8.08
C THR A 316 -20.28 -5.76 8.48
N GLN A 317 -19.06 -5.42 8.89
CA GLN A 317 -18.71 -4.07 9.31
C GLN A 317 -18.82 -3.08 8.16
N ILE A 318 -18.26 -3.39 6.98
CA ILE A 318 -18.29 -2.47 5.83
C ILE A 318 -19.72 -2.28 5.31
N ASN A 319 -20.56 -3.32 5.29
CA ASN A 319 -21.98 -3.19 4.96
C ASN A 319 -22.72 -2.24 5.92
N GLY A 320 -22.44 -2.36 7.23
CA GLY A 320 -22.97 -1.43 8.23
C GLY A 320 -22.49 0.01 8.00
N MET A 321 -21.23 0.19 7.60
CA MET A 321 -20.68 1.50 7.26
C MET A 321 -21.29 2.08 5.98
N MET A 322 -21.55 1.28 4.94
CA MET A 322 -22.25 1.73 3.73
C MET A 322 -23.62 2.33 4.08
N ALA A 323 -24.43 1.58 4.85
CA ALA A 323 -25.75 2.03 5.26
C ALA A 323 -25.68 3.30 6.14
N LYS A 324 -24.77 3.32 7.12
CA LYS A 324 -24.57 4.46 8.02
C LYS A 324 -24.14 5.73 7.27
N ASN A 325 -23.15 5.62 6.38
CA ASN A 325 -22.63 6.75 5.61
C ASN A 325 -23.64 7.24 4.58
N ALA A 326 -24.38 6.35 3.91
CA ALA A 326 -25.44 6.74 2.98
C ALA A 326 -26.57 7.52 3.70
N ALA A 327 -27.00 7.03 4.87
CA ALA A 327 -27.98 7.73 5.69
C ALA A 327 -27.47 9.09 6.18
N ALA A 328 -26.19 9.18 6.57
CA ALA A 328 -25.56 10.44 6.97
C ALA A 328 -25.48 11.43 5.80
N GLN A 329 -25.05 11.00 4.61
CA GLN A 329 -25.03 11.84 3.41
C GLN A 329 -26.42 12.38 3.08
N ALA A 330 -27.45 11.52 3.12
CA ALA A 330 -28.84 11.95 2.88
C ALA A 330 -29.33 12.97 3.92
N LYS A 331 -29.03 12.74 5.21
CA LYS A 331 -29.40 13.63 6.30
C LYS A 331 -28.79 15.03 6.14
N GLU A 332 -27.54 15.11 5.70
CA GLU A 332 -26.82 16.37 5.48
C GLU A 332 -27.12 17.02 4.11
N GLY A 333 -28.07 16.46 3.33
CA GLY A 333 -28.44 16.99 2.01
C GLY A 333 -27.36 16.80 0.93
N LEU A 334 -26.42 15.87 1.14
CA LEU A 334 -25.38 15.53 0.18
C LEU A 334 -25.88 14.48 -0.82
N THR A 335 -25.23 14.41 -1.98
CA THR A 335 -25.44 13.29 -2.89
C THR A 335 -25.02 11.98 -2.21
N VAL A 336 -25.92 10.99 -2.21
CA VAL A 336 -25.67 9.68 -1.60
C VAL A 336 -24.79 8.85 -2.54
N THR A 337 -23.55 8.60 -2.12
CA THR A 337 -22.53 7.87 -2.89
C THR A 337 -22.00 6.65 -2.15
N ALA A 338 -22.15 6.60 -0.82
CA ALA A 338 -21.50 5.60 0.03
C ALA A 338 -21.93 4.15 -0.24
N ASP A 339 -23.10 3.93 -0.83
CA ASP A 339 -23.67 2.61 -1.16
C ASP A 339 -23.63 2.32 -2.67
N LYS A 340 -22.89 3.10 -3.46
CA LYS A 340 -22.87 3.00 -4.94
C LYS A 340 -21.57 2.40 -5.45
N ASN A 341 -21.65 1.71 -6.60
CA ASN A 341 -20.50 1.23 -7.38
C ASN A 341 -19.50 0.39 -6.59
N TRP A 342 -19.99 -0.55 -5.77
CA TRP A 342 -19.13 -1.49 -5.07
C TRP A 342 -18.77 -2.67 -5.96
N VAL A 343 -17.46 -2.90 -6.12
CA VAL A 343 -16.90 -4.13 -6.70
C VAL A 343 -16.31 -4.93 -5.56
N ILE A 344 -16.92 -6.07 -5.26
CA ILE A 344 -16.55 -6.90 -4.11
C ILE A 344 -16.03 -8.24 -4.60
N VAL A 345 -14.86 -8.64 -4.11
CA VAL A 345 -14.20 -9.91 -4.44
C VAL A 345 -13.62 -10.55 -3.19
N LYS A 346 -13.47 -11.87 -3.19
CA LYS A 346 -12.69 -12.60 -2.20
C LYS A 346 -11.22 -12.72 -2.66
N PRO A 347 -10.25 -12.85 -1.74
CA PRO A 347 -8.85 -13.08 -2.08
C PRO A 347 -8.64 -14.20 -3.11
N GLU A 348 -9.38 -15.30 -3.02
CA GLU A 348 -9.26 -16.45 -3.92
C GLU A 348 -9.71 -16.15 -5.36
N GLU A 349 -10.58 -15.16 -5.55
CA GLU A 349 -11.15 -14.82 -6.86
C GLU A 349 -10.21 -13.97 -7.72
N ILE A 350 -9.18 -13.38 -7.08
CA ILE A 350 -8.20 -12.49 -7.71
C ILE A 350 -6.75 -12.98 -7.53
N GLN A 351 -6.58 -14.21 -7.03
CA GLN A 351 -5.27 -14.78 -6.69
C GLN A 351 -4.42 -15.10 -7.90
#